data_AF-M3K5U6-F1
#
_entry.id   AF-M3K5U6-F1
#
_cell.length_a   1.000
_cell.length_b   1.000
_cell.length_c   1.000
_cell.angle_alpha   90.00
_cell.angle_beta   90.00
_cell.angle_gamma   90.00
#
_symmetry.space_group_name_H-M   'P 1'
#
loop_
_entity.id
_entity.type
_entity.pdbx_description
1 polymer ?
#
loop_
_entity_poly.entity_id
_entity_poly.type
_entity_poly.pdbx_seq_one_letter_code
_entity_poly.pdbx_strand_id
1 'polypeptide(L)'
;MVLPIVVGLGATIIALTAKATIAAYRQYLHLTPVMIATLNNIKLINLESSMSSMNKADPRYEHYRYIRSKYPNRGFTDPMTEQEALLILGIEGDDILNVNKKMIRDRYRKLMILNHPDKLGSLYLSQRINEAKDVLDKSYMVNK
;
A
#
# COMPACT_ATOMS: atom_id res chain seq x y z
N MET A 1 34.72 8.63 43.37
CA MET A 1 34.55 8.86 41.91
C MET A 1 33.47 8.00 41.25
N VAL A 2 32.77 7.10 41.97
CA VAL A 2 31.79 6.15 41.39
C VAL A 2 30.33 6.67 41.46
N LEU A 3 30.03 7.57 42.39
CA LEU A 3 28.69 8.13 42.62
C LEU A 3 28.03 8.77 41.38
N PRO A 4 28.73 9.59 40.57
CA PRO A 4 28.13 10.21 39.38
C PRO A 4 27.75 9.19 38.30
N ILE A 5 28.52 8.12 38.17
CA ILE A 5 28.30 7.06 37.17
C ILE A 5 27.08 6.23 37.55
N VAL A 6 26.94 5.87 38.84
CA VAL A 6 25.80 5.10 39.34
C VAL A 6 24.50 5.91 39.22
N VAL A 7 24.54 7.21 39.53
CA VAL A 7 23.39 8.11 39.36
C VAL A 7 23.03 8.27 37.88
N GLY A 8 24.02 8.42 37.00
CA GLY A 8 23.82 8.51 35.55
C GLY A 8 23.18 7.24 34.96
N LEU A 9 23.66 6.06 35.36
CA LEU A 9 23.09 4.77 34.94
C LEU A 9 21.67 4.57 35.47
N GLY A 10 21.41 4.95 36.73
CA GLY A 10 20.06 4.90 37.29
C GLY A 10 19.08 5.77 36.51
N ALA A 11 19.47 7.00 36.19
CA ALA A 11 18.64 7.94 35.44
C ALA A 11 18.33 7.44 34.01
N THR A 12 19.29 6.83 33.32
CA THR A 12 19.08 6.31 31.96
C THR A 12 18.17 5.09 31.94
N ILE A 13 18.30 4.17 32.91
CA ILE A 13 17.41 3.02 33.04
C ILE A 13 15.97 3.51 33.24
N ILE A 14 15.75 4.43 34.19
CA ILE A 14 14.42 4.98 34.46
C ILE A 14 13.83 5.65 33.20
N ALA A 15 14.62 6.46 32.50
CA ALA A 15 14.18 7.14 31.28
C ALA A 15 13.83 6.16 30.15
N LEU A 16 14.64 5.12 29.93
CA LEU A 16 14.38 4.08 28.94
C LEU A 16 13.12 3.28 29.28
N THR A 17 12.96 2.89 30.54
CA THR A 17 11.76 2.16 31.00
C THR A 17 10.51 3.01 30.83
N ALA A 18 10.52 4.27 31.28
CA ALA A 18 9.37 5.16 31.11
C ALA A 18 9.02 5.39 29.64
N LYS A 19 10.01 5.57 28.77
CA LYS A 19 9.78 5.72 27.33
C LYS A 19 9.18 4.45 26.71
N ALA A 20 9.70 3.28 27.08
CA ALA A 20 9.21 2.00 26.59
C ALA A 20 7.78 1.70 27.07
N THR A 21 7.46 2.00 28.33
CA THR A 21 6.11 1.78 28.89
C THR A 21 5.08 2.68 28.22
N ILE A 22 5.40 3.96 28.00
CA ILE A 22 4.50 4.89 27.29
C ILE A 22 4.27 4.43 25.85
N ALA A 23 5.33 4.02 25.15
CA ALA A 23 5.21 3.51 23.77
C ALA A 23 4.35 2.24 23.72
N ALA A 24 4.58 1.29 24.63
CA ALA A 24 3.81 0.05 24.72
C ALA A 24 2.34 0.32 25.06
N TYR A 25 2.05 1.27 25.96
CA TYR A 25 0.68 1.63 26.31
C TYR A 25 -0.07 2.27 25.15
N ARG A 26 0.58 3.14 24.38
CA ARG A 26 0.00 3.69 23.14
C ARG A 26 -0.32 2.59 22.13
N GLN A 27 0.56 1.62 21.98
CA GLN A 27 0.32 0.47 21.10
C GLN A 27 -0.84 -0.39 21.61
N TYR A 28 -0.93 -0.61 22.92
CA TYR A 28 -2.00 -1.37 23.57
C TYR A 28 -3.39 -0.79 23.28
N LEU A 29 -3.54 0.55 23.31
CA LEU A 29 -4.82 1.20 23.00
C LEU A 29 -5.30 1.00 21.56
N HIS A 30 -4.40 0.59 20.64
CA HIS A 30 -4.71 0.32 19.24
C HIS A 30 -4.82 -1.18 18.91
N LEU A 31 -4.68 -2.08 19.90
CA LEU A 31 -4.76 -3.52 19.65
C LEU A 31 -6.20 -3.93 19.28
N THR A 32 -6.35 -4.48 18.08
CA THR A 32 -7.60 -5.10 17.65
C THR A 32 -7.71 -6.54 18.18
N PRO A 33 -8.91 -7.11 18.27
CA PRO A 33 -9.09 -8.52 18.66
C PRO A 33 -8.30 -9.50 17.79
N VAL A 34 -8.16 -9.18 16.50
CA VAL A 34 -7.33 -9.95 15.56
C VAL A 34 -5.85 -9.84 15.93
N MET A 35 -5.36 -8.63 16.21
CA MET A 35 -3.98 -8.41 16.62
C MET A 35 -3.66 -9.16 17.93
N ILE A 36 -4.57 -9.11 18.91
CA ILE A 36 -4.46 -9.88 20.17
C ILE A 36 -4.37 -11.38 19.88
N ALA A 37 -5.22 -11.90 18.99
CA ALA A 37 -5.19 -13.32 18.61
C ALA A 37 -3.85 -13.71 17.97
N THR A 38 -3.31 -12.88 17.06
CA THR A 38 -2.00 -13.14 16.44
C THR A 38 -0.85 -13.12 17.43
N LEU A 39 -0.84 -12.17 18.39
CA LEU A 39 0.18 -12.07 19.44
C LEU A 39 0.16 -13.27 20.39
N ASN A 40 -1.00 -13.90 20.56
CA ASN A 40 -1.17 -15.12 21.36
C ASN A 40 -1.07 -16.40 20.52
N ASN A 41 -0.59 -16.32 19.27
CA ASN A 41 -0.48 -17.45 18.34
C ASN A 41 -1.81 -18.22 18.14
N ILE A 42 -2.94 -17.54 18.30
CA ILE A 42 -4.26 -18.11 18.05
C ILE A 42 -4.50 -18.11 16.54
N LYS A 43 -4.55 -19.30 15.94
CA LYS A 43 -4.86 -19.46 14.51
C LYS A 43 -6.33 -19.14 14.26
N LEU A 44 -6.59 -18.01 13.62
CA LEU A 44 -7.93 -17.62 13.20
C LEU A 44 -8.31 -18.41 11.94
N ILE A 45 -9.23 -19.36 12.08
CA ILE A 45 -9.65 -20.29 11.00
C ILE A 45 -10.49 -19.57 9.92
N ASN A 46 -10.87 -18.30 10.13
CA ASN A 46 -11.77 -17.53 9.27
C ASN A 46 -11.39 -16.02 9.20
N LEU A 47 -10.09 -15.72 9.09
CA LEU A 47 -9.65 -14.31 9.01
C LEU A 47 -10.05 -13.66 7.67
N GLU A 48 -9.94 -14.39 6.55
CA GLU A 48 -10.32 -13.88 5.22
C GLU A 48 -11.81 -13.58 5.08
N SER A 49 -12.69 -14.40 5.66
CA SER A 49 -14.15 -14.18 5.61
C SER A 49 -14.58 -12.99 6.45
N SER A 50 -13.87 -12.69 7.53
CA SER A 50 -14.12 -11.54 8.41
C SER A 50 -13.56 -10.22 7.85
N MET A 51 -12.44 -10.26 7.12
CA MET A 51 -11.92 -9.09 6.40
C MET A 51 -12.68 -8.80 5.09
N SER A 52 -13.35 -9.82 4.53
CA SER A 52 -14.18 -9.69 3.33
C SER A 52 -15.63 -9.28 3.61
N SER A 53 -16.07 -9.14 4.86
CA SER A 53 -17.42 -8.63 5.14
C SER A 53 -17.44 -7.11 4.97
N MET A 54 -17.42 -6.64 3.72
CA MET A 54 -17.75 -5.25 3.41
C MET A 54 -19.12 -4.97 4.03
N ASN A 55 -19.18 -3.96 4.89
CA ASN A 55 -20.42 -3.60 5.56
C ASN A 55 -21.44 -3.15 4.50
N LYS A 56 -22.51 -3.92 4.32
CA LYS A 56 -23.59 -3.59 3.36
C LYS A 56 -24.29 -2.27 3.71
N ALA A 57 -24.13 -1.77 4.94
CA ALA A 57 -24.67 -0.50 5.38
C ALA A 57 -23.79 0.71 5.00
N ASP A 58 -22.56 0.50 4.48
CA ASP A 58 -21.73 1.61 3.99
C ASP A 58 -22.32 2.18 2.69
N PRO A 59 -22.56 3.51 2.59
CA PRO A 59 -23.00 4.15 1.34
C PRO A 59 -22.09 3.88 0.13
N ARG A 60 -20.82 3.51 0.36
CA ARG A 60 -19.85 3.18 -0.69
C ARG A 60 -19.82 1.70 -1.08
N TYR A 61 -20.71 0.87 -0.51
CA TYR A 61 -20.72 -0.57 -0.73
C TYR A 61 -20.76 -0.94 -2.22
N GLU A 62 -21.68 -0.34 -2.99
CA GLU A 62 -21.82 -0.64 -4.42
C GLU A 62 -20.56 -0.26 -5.21
N HIS A 63 -19.89 0.83 -4.82
CA HIS A 63 -18.64 1.25 -5.44
C HIS A 63 -17.51 0.25 -5.19
N TYR A 64 -17.35 -0.19 -3.93
CA TYR A 64 -16.34 -1.20 -3.59
C TYR A 64 -16.63 -2.54 -4.26
N ARG A 65 -17.90 -2.95 -4.31
CA ARG A 65 -18.35 -4.14 -5.01
C ARG A 65 -18.00 -4.09 -6.49
N TYR A 66 -18.27 -2.95 -7.14
CA TYR A 66 -17.92 -2.74 -8.54
C TYR A 66 -16.41 -2.89 -8.77
N ILE A 67 -15.58 -2.17 -8.01
CA ILE A 67 -14.12 -2.23 -8.13
C ILE A 67 -13.62 -3.67 -7.95
N ARG A 68 -14.11 -4.39 -6.93
CA ARG A 68 -13.71 -5.78 -6.66
C ARG A 68 -14.13 -6.74 -7.77
N SER A 69 -15.24 -6.46 -8.45
CA SER A 69 -15.71 -7.28 -9.58
C SER A 69 -14.97 -6.98 -10.88
N LYS A 70 -14.55 -5.72 -11.07
CA LYS A 70 -13.90 -5.26 -12.31
C LYS A 70 -12.38 -5.49 -12.30
N TYR A 71 -11.72 -5.29 -11.16
CA TYR A 71 -10.26 -5.30 -11.06
C TYR A 71 -9.75 -6.56 -10.33
N PRO A 72 -8.55 -7.06 -10.68
CA PRO A 72 -7.94 -8.19 -9.99
C PRO A 72 -7.78 -7.92 -8.49
N ASN A 73 -8.32 -8.79 -7.65
CA ASN A 73 -8.16 -8.73 -6.19
C ASN A 73 -6.84 -9.39 -5.76
N ARG A 74 -5.71 -8.88 -6.26
CA ARG A 74 -4.36 -9.38 -5.98
C ARG A 74 -3.35 -8.22 -5.95
N GLY A 75 -2.15 -8.47 -5.42
CA GLY A 75 -1.02 -7.54 -5.49
C GLY A 75 -0.46 -7.41 -6.91
N PHE A 76 0.47 -6.47 -7.07
CA PHE A 76 1.12 -6.23 -8.37
C PHE A 76 2.05 -7.39 -8.78
N THR A 77 2.19 -7.63 -10.08
CA THR A 77 3.08 -8.66 -10.63
C THR A 77 4.54 -8.25 -10.59
N ASP A 78 5.43 -9.16 -10.20
CA ASP A 78 6.88 -8.95 -10.26
C ASP A 78 7.51 -10.15 -10.99
N PRO A 79 8.00 -9.98 -12.23
CA PRO A 79 8.14 -8.72 -12.98
C PRO A 79 6.80 -8.17 -13.52
N MET A 80 6.71 -6.85 -13.70
CA MET A 80 5.54 -6.18 -14.28
C MET A 80 5.26 -6.66 -15.71
N THR A 81 4.02 -7.07 -15.96
CA THR A 81 3.54 -7.49 -17.28
C THR A 81 2.98 -6.31 -18.10
N GLU A 82 2.96 -6.42 -19.44
CA GLU A 82 2.36 -5.40 -20.31
C GLU A 82 0.87 -5.18 -20.01
N GLN A 83 0.13 -6.26 -19.73
CA GLN A 83 -1.29 -6.19 -19.36
C GLN A 83 -1.50 -5.40 -18.06
N GLU A 84 -0.65 -5.63 -17.06
CA GLU A 84 -0.71 -4.89 -15.81
C GLU A 84 -0.30 -3.42 -16.01
N ALA A 85 0.69 -3.15 -16.86
CA ALA A 85 1.11 -1.79 -17.17
C ALA A 85 -0.01 -0.98 -17.86
N LEU A 86 -0.75 -1.59 -18.80
CA LEU A 86 -1.95 -0.98 -19.41
C LEU A 86 -3.01 -0.67 -18.35
N LEU A 87 -3.27 -1.62 -17.45
CA LEU A 87 -4.24 -1.46 -16.36
C LEU A 87 -3.85 -0.33 -15.40
N ILE A 88 -2.58 -0.24 -15.02
CA ILE A 88 -2.05 0.82 -14.13
C ILE A 88 -2.20 2.20 -14.77
N LEU A 89 -1.91 2.33 -16.08
CA LEU A 89 -2.08 3.59 -16.79
C LEU A 89 -3.53 3.90 -17.17
N GLY A 90 -4.48 3.01 -16.87
CA GLY A 90 -5.89 3.16 -17.16
C GLY A 90 -6.19 3.16 -18.66
N ILE A 91 -5.45 2.35 -19.42
CA ILE A 91 -5.64 2.12 -20.86
C ILE A 91 -6.45 0.83 -21.00
N GLU A 92 -7.73 0.95 -21.35
CA GLU A 92 -8.68 -0.17 -21.46
C GLU A 92 -9.51 -0.04 -22.76
N GLY A 93 -10.06 -1.16 -23.25
CA GLY A 93 -10.98 -1.17 -24.40
C GLY A 93 -10.37 -0.63 -25.69
N ASP A 94 -11.07 0.30 -26.35
CA ASP A 94 -10.67 0.86 -27.65
C ASP A 94 -9.37 1.68 -27.58
N ASP A 95 -9.01 2.20 -26.39
CA ASP A 95 -7.75 2.92 -26.19
C ASP A 95 -6.53 2.00 -26.44
N ILE A 96 -6.69 0.68 -26.25
CA ILE A 96 -5.63 -0.32 -26.48
C ILE A 96 -5.23 -0.41 -27.96
N LEU A 97 -6.19 -0.18 -28.87
CA LEU A 97 -5.92 -0.23 -30.32
C LEU A 97 -5.18 1.02 -30.81
N ASN A 98 -5.39 2.14 -30.10
CA ASN A 98 -4.89 3.47 -30.46
C ASN A 98 -3.72 3.94 -29.57
N VAL A 99 -3.08 3.00 -28.84
CA VAL A 99 -1.96 3.33 -27.95
C VAL A 99 -0.83 4.00 -28.72
N ASN A 100 -0.40 5.15 -28.22
CA ASN A 100 0.72 5.90 -28.77
C ASN A 100 1.59 6.48 -27.63
N LYS A 101 2.84 6.86 -27.96
CA LYS A 101 3.80 7.43 -26.99
C LYS A 101 3.27 8.67 -26.26
N LYS A 102 2.45 9.47 -26.95
CA LYS A 102 1.87 10.70 -26.37
C LYS A 102 0.86 10.34 -25.28
N MET A 103 -0.04 9.41 -25.56
CA MET A 103 -1.07 8.94 -24.63
C MET A 103 -0.46 8.34 -23.37
N ILE A 104 0.58 7.51 -23.50
CA ILE A 104 1.30 6.95 -22.36
C ILE A 104 1.89 8.06 -21.49
N ARG A 105 2.58 9.03 -22.12
CA ARG A 105 3.18 10.18 -21.40
C ARG A 105 2.13 11.02 -20.67
N ASP A 106 0.99 11.26 -21.30
CA ASP A 106 -0.08 12.09 -20.75
C ASP A 106 -0.78 11.38 -19.58
N ARG A 107 -1.09 10.08 -19.72
CA ARG A 107 -1.66 9.24 -18.65
C ARG A 107 -0.68 9.11 -17.47
N TYR A 108 0.58 8.84 -17.76
CA TYR A 108 1.66 8.77 -16.78
C TYR A 108 1.77 10.07 -15.97
N ARG A 109 1.84 11.24 -16.64
CA ARG A 109 1.93 12.53 -15.95
C ARG A 109 0.74 12.76 -15.03
N LYS A 110 -0.47 12.49 -15.50
CA LYS A 110 -1.69 12.65 -14.71
C LYS A 110 -1.66 11.80 -13.45
N LEU A 111 -1.29 10.53 -13.57
CA LEU A 111 -1.22 9.59 -12.44
C LEU A 111 -0.09 9.94 -11.47
N MET A 112 1.09 10.30 -11.99
CA MET A 112 2.24 10.65 -11.16
C MET A 112 2.00 11.94 -10.37
N ILE A 113 1.34 12.95 -10.94
CA ILE A 113 0.97 14.18 -10.22
C ILE A 113 0.09 13.87 -8.99
N LEU A 114 -0.82 12.91 -9.11
CA LEU A 114 -1.73 12.51 -8.03
C LEU A 114 -1.04 11.61 -6.98
N ASN A 115 -0.06 10.81 -7.40
CA ASN A 115 0.57 9.80 -6.56
C ASN A 115 2.02 10.14 -6.17
N HIS A 116 2.49 11.37 -6.42
CA HIS A 116 3.88 11.75 -6.13
C HIS A 116 4.18 11.70 -4.63
N PRO A 117 5.32 11.13 -4.19
CA PRO A 117 5.67 11.04 -2.77
C PRO A 117 5.68 12.40 -2.05
N ASP A 118 6.23 13.42 -2.71
CA ASP A 118 6.27 14.80 -2.19
C ASP A 118 4.88 15.43 -1.99
N LYS A 119 3.83 14.82 -2.58
CA LYS A 119 2.43 15.24 -2.44
C LYS A 119 1.61 14.29 -1.57
N LEU A 120 2.26 13.61 -0.62
CA LEU A 120 1.66 12.59 0.25
C LEU A 120 1.18 11.33 -0.51
N GLY A 121 1.71 11.11 -1.71
CA GLY A 121 1.50 9.87 -2.46
C GLY A 121 2.31 8.70 -1.91
N SER A 122 1.90 7.48 -2.25
CA SER A 122 2.64 6.27 -1.87
C SER A 122 3.85 6.08 -2.76
N LEU A 123 5.05 6.00 -2.17
CA LEU A 123 6.30 5.70 -2.88
C LEU A 123 6.19 4.41 -3.71
N TYR A 124 5.56 3.38 -3.15
CA TYR A 124 5.37 2.11 -3.83
C TYR A 124 4.48 2.27 -5.08
N LEU A 125 3.38 3.02 -4.98
CA LEU A 125 2.52 3.28 -6.14
C LEU A 125 3.24 4.11 -7.21
N SER A 126 4.02 5.13 -6.82
CA SER A 126 4.81 5.90 -7.77
C SER A 126 5.81 5.02 -8.52
N GLN A 127 6.48 4.10 -7.82
CA GLN A 127 7.40 3.12 -8.42
C GLN A 127 6.68 2.22 -9.43
N ARG A 128 5.50 1.69 -9.09
CA ARG A 128 4.71 0.85 -10.02
C ARG A 128 4.23 1.64 -11.24
N ILE A 129 3.88 2.92 -11.09
CA ILE A 129 3.53 3.79 -12.22
C ILE A 129 4.75 4.04 -13.14
N ASN A 130 5.94 4.24 -12.57
CA ASN A 130 7.18 4.37 -13.34
C ASN A 130 7.49 3.08 -14.13
N GLU A 131 7.39 1.93 -13.47
CA GLU A 131 7.63 0.63 -14.09
C GLU A 131 6.64 0.35 -15.24
N ALA A 132 5.36 0.67 -15.03
CA ALA A 132 4.34 0.54 -16.08
C ALA A 132 4.65 1.36 -17.33
N LYS A 133 5.09 2.62 -17.14
CA LYS A 133 5.53 3.48 -18.24
C LYS A 133 6.70 2.83 -19.00
N ASP A 134 7.70 2.34 -18.28
CA ASP A 134 8.92 1.80 -18.89
C ASP A 134 8.69 0.48 -19.63
N VAL A 135 7.75 -0.35 -19.14
CA VAL A 135 7.30 -1.57 -19.83
C VAL A 135 6.62 -1.20 -21.16
N LEU A 136 5.70 -0.23 -21.15
CA LEU A 136 4.96 0.15 -22.36
C LEU A 136 5.82 0.92 -23.36
N ASP A 137 6.77 1.73 -22.91
CA ASP A 137 7.73 2.42 -23.80
C ASP A 137 8.60 1.44 -24.59
N LYS A 138 8.85 0.23 -24.05
CA LYS A 138 9.58 -0.86 -24.70
C LYS A 138 8.67 -1.80 -25.49
N SER A 139 7.36 -1.73 -25.28
CA SER A 139 6.40 -2.61 -25.93
C SER A 139 6.33 -2.36 -27.44
N TYR A 140 6.10 -3.44 -28.19
CA TYR A 140 5.88 -3.40 -29.64
C TYR A 140 4.59 -2.66 -30.01
N MET A 141 3.64 -2.53 -29.08
CA MET A 141 2.37 -1.82 -29.31
C MET A 141 2.58 -0.34 -29.64
N VAL A 142 3.66 0.23 -29.12
CA VAL A 142 3.99 1.66 -29.16
C VAL A 142 5.09 1.97 -30.17
N ASN A 143 6.01 1.03 -30.37
CA ASN A 143 7.11 1.11 -31.32
C ASN A 143 6.77 0.35 -32.61
N LYS A 144 5.66 0.74 -33.25
CA LYS A 144 5.31 0.26 -34.61
C LYS A 144 6.28 0.80 -35.65
#